data_AF-A0A921LS26-F1
#
_entry.id   AF-A0A921LS26-F1
#
_cell.length_a   1.000
_cell.length_b   1.000
_cell.length_c   1.000
_cell.angle_alpha   90.00
_cell.angle_beta   90.00
_cell.angle_gamma   90.00
#
_symmetry.space_group_name_H-M   'P 1'
#
loop_
_entity.id
_entity.type
_entity.pdbx_description
1 polymer ?
#
loop_
_entity_poly.entity_id
_entity_poly.type
_entity_poly.pdbx_seq_one_letter_code
_entity_poly.pdbx_strand_id
1 'polypeptide(L)' 'MPEPRFRPCRQNQPMPLPPDVSDLIPENAMARLVDAIVERMDRRLLESLYPGGGAPAHDPSMMLKV' A
#
# COMPACT_ATOMS: atom_id res chain seq x y z
N MET A 1 -20.28 -13.01 -4.27
CA MET A 1 -18.97 -12.77 -3.64
C MET A 1 -19.13 -11.58 -2.72
N PRO A 2 -18.71 -11.61 -1.44
CA PRO A 2 -18.72 -10.41 -0.61
C PRO A 2 -17.83 -9.34 -1.26
N GLU A 3 -18.26 -8.09 -1.22
CA GLU A 3 -17.47 -6.98 -1.75
C GLU A 3 -16.16 -6.83 -0.95
N PRO A 4 -15.02 -6.57 -1.61
CA PRO A 4 -13.76 -6.39 -0.91
C PRO A 4 -13.83 -5.13 -0.02
N ARG A 5 -13.46 -5.27 1.25
CA ARG A 5 -13.50 -4.18 2.24
C ARG A 5 -12.57 -3.02 1.87
N PHE A 6 -11.46 -3.32 1.20
CA PHE A 6 -10.46 -2.35 0.76
C PHE A 6 -10.27 -2.38 -0.76
N ARG A 7 -9.95 -1.22 -1.32
CA ARG A 7 -9.46 -1.10 -2.70
C ARG A 7 -8.05 -1.69 -2.78
N PRO A 8 -7.76 -2.55 -3.77
CA PRO A 8 -6.43 -3.11 -3.92
C PRO A 8 -5.43 -2.00 -4.25
N CYS A 9 -4.41 -1.84 -3.41
CA CYS A 9 -3.29 -0.95 -3.69
C CYS A 9 -2.19 -1.77 -4.40
N ARG A 10 -1.81 -1.38 -5.62
CA ARG A 10 -0.71 -2.01 -6.36
C ARG A 10 0.39 -0.96 -6.51
N GLN A 11 1.38 -1.00 -5.62
CA GLN A 11 2.48 -0.03 -5.63
C GLN A 11 3.51 -0.32 -6.73
N ASN A 12 3.84 -1.60 -6.94
CA ASN A 12 4.81 -2.04 -7.96
C ASN A 12 4.12 -2.34 -9.28
N GLN A 13 3.38 -1.36 -9.81
CA GLN A 13 2.73 -1.50 -11.11
C GLN A 13 3.76 -1.38 -12.23
N PRO A 14 3.96 -2.44 -13.05
CA PRO A 14 4.91 -2.37 -14.15
C PRO A 14 4.44 -1.32 -15.14
N MET A 15 5.32 -0.37 -15.45
CA MET A 15 5.04 0.63 -16.46
C MET A 15 5.19 0.02 -17.87
N PRO A 16 4.28 0.34 -18.81
CA PRO A 16 4.37 -0.18 -20.18
C PRO A 16 5.59 0.34 -20.95
N LEU A 17 6.30 1.35 -20.41
CA LEU A 17 7.49 1.94 -20.97
C LEU A 17 8.59 2.04 -19.89
N PRO A 18 9.84 1.68 -20.19
CA PRO A 18 10.98 1.90 -19.29
C PRO A 18 11.28 3.40 -19.11
N PRO A 19 11.87 3.83 -17.98
CA PRO A 19 12.16 3.04 -16.76
C PRO A 19 10.91 2.79 -15.89
N ASP A 20 10.95 1.75 -15.06
CA ASP A 20 9.94 1.62 -13.99
C ASP A 20 10.12 2.76 -12.98
N VAL A 21 9.05 3.19 -12.32
CA VAL A 21 9.14 4.24 -11.28
C VAL A 21 10.06 3.78 -10.15
N SER A 22 10.07 2.47 -9.85
CA SER A 22 10.92 1.87 -8.82
C SER A 22 12.41 1.98 -9.14
N ASP A 23 12.78 2.05 -10.42
CA ASP A 23 14.17 2.20 -10.88
C ASP A 23 14.69 3.62 -10.65
N LEU A 24 13.79 4.60 -10.51
CA LEU A 24 14.12 5.98 -10.19
C LEU A 24 14.42 6.18 -8.70
N ILE A 25 14.09 5.21 -7.85
CA ILE A 25 14.32 5.27 -6.40
C ILE A 25 15.66 4.60 -6.08
N PRO A 26 16.64 5.32 -5.48
CA PRO A 26 17.91 4.70 -5.10
C PRO A 26 17.75 3.49 -4.17
N GLU A 27 18.63 2.51 -4.27
CA GLU A 27 18.59 1.31 -3.42
C GLU A 27 18.75 1.63 -1.93
N ASN A 28 19.52 2.67 -1.59
CA ASN A 28 19.74 3.11 -0.21
C ASN A 28 18.72 4.15 0.29
N ALA A 29 17.65 4.42 -0.47
CA ALA A 29 16.67 5.41 -0.10
C ALA A 29 15.92 5.00 1.18
N MET A 30 15.80 5.92 2.14
CA MET A 30 15.04 5.72 3.38
C MET A 30 13.58 5.29 3.13
N ALA A 31 12.99 5.69 2.00
CA ALA A 31 11.66 5.26 1.60
C ALA A 31 11.52 3.72 1.54
N ARG A 32 12.57 2.99 1.11
CA ARG A 32 12.56 1.52 1.07
C ARG A 32 12.56 0.90 2.47
N LEU A 33 13.20 1.56 3.45
CA LEU A 33 13.17 1.13 4.84
C LEU A 33 11.78 1.35 5.44
N VAL A 34 11.18 2.53 5.23
CA VAL A 34 9.81 2.82 5.67
C VAL A 34 8.83 1.84 5.05
N ASP A 35 8.96 1.57 3.74
CA ASP A 35 8.15 0.59 3.02
C ASP A 35 8.22 -0.79 3.69
N ALA A 36 9.43 -1.28 3.97
CA ALA A 36 9.66 -2.57 4.63
C ALA A 36 9.12 -2.64 6.07
N ILE A 37 9.15 -1.52 6.81
CA ILE A 37 8.58 -1.45 8.16
C ILE A 37 7.06 -1.54 8.10
N VAL A 38 6.43 -0.77 7.22
CA VAL A 38 4.96 -0.74 7.05
C VAL A 38 4.44 -2.11 6.59
N GLU A 39 5.14 -2.79 5.67
CA GLU A 39 4.76 -4.15 5.21
C GLU A 39 4.80 -5.20 6.33
N ARG A 40 5.68 -5.02 7.33
CA ARG A 40 5.86 -5.98 8.44
C ARG A 40 5.02 -5.65 9.67
N MET A 41 4.36 -4.50 9.70
CA MET A 41 3.60 -4.04 10.85
C MET A 41 2.27 -4.82 11.00
N ASP A 42 1.86 -5.11 12.23
CA ASP A 42 0.53 -5.66 12.49
C ASP A 42 -0.55 -4.60 12.22
N ARG A 43 -1.38 -4.86 11.21
CA ARG A 43 -2.43 -3.94 10.73
C ARG A 43 -3.79 -4.19 11.37
N ARG A 44 -3.94 -5.20 12.23
CA ARG A 44 -5.24 -5.56 12.84
C ARG A 44 -5.91 -4.38 13.55
N LEU A 45 -5.13 -3.57 14.26
CA LEU A 45 -5.65 -2.38 14.92
C LEU A 45 -6.20 -1.37 13.91
N LEU A 46 -5.44 -1.07 12.86
CA LEU A 46 -5.86 -0.12 11.81
C LEU A 46 -7.10 -0.64 11.11
N GLU A 47 -7.09 -1.91 10.73
CA GLU A 47 -8.20 -2.62 10.13
C GLU A 47 -9.47 -2.62 11.00
N SER A 48 -9.34 -2.65 12.33
CA SER A 48 -10.49 -2.60 13.24
C SER A 48 -11.23 -1.26 13.22
N LEU A 49 -10.55 -0.18 12.81
CA LEU A 49 -11.11 1.16 12.68
C LEU A 49 -11.94 1.35 11.40
N TYR A 50 -11.97 0.35 10.51
CA TYR A 50 -12.77 0.35 9.29
C TYR A 50 -13.99 -0.57 9.47
N PRO A 51 -15.11 -0.07 10.02
CA PRO A 51 -16.33 -0.85 10.22
C PRO A 51 -17.00 -1.26 8.91
N GLY A 52 -16.60 -0.67 7.78
CA GLY A 52 -17.25 -0.89 6.49
C GLY A 52 -18.56 -0.10 6.37
N GLY A 53 -19.50 -0.59 5.55
CA GLY A 53 -20.85 -0.01 5.42
C GLY A 53 -21.02 1.03 4.31
N GLY A 54 -20.05 1.20 3.43
CA GLY A 54 -20.10 2.08 2.26
C GLY A 54 -19.22 1.58 1.13
N ALA A 55 -18.73 2.48 0.26
CA ALA A 55 -17.77 2.10 -0.78
C ALA A 55 -16.47 1.54 -0.16
N PRO A 56 -15.76 0.64 -0.84
CA PRO A 56 -14.48 0.10 -0.37
C PRO A 56 -13.50 1.22 -0.03
N ALA A 57 -12.95 1.17 1.19
CA ALA A 57 -11.97 2.14 1.67
C ALA A 57 -10.60 1.92 1.00
N HIS A 58 -9.70 2.90 1.07
CA HIS A 58 -8.31 2.65 0.71
C HIS A 58 -7.65 1.74 1.76
N ASP A 59 -6.69 0.91 1.33
CA ASP A 59 -5.90 0.08 2.23
C ASP A 59 -5.11 0.96 3.20
N PRO A 60 -5.13 0.69 4.53
CA PRO A 60 -4.38 1.49 5.51
C PRO A 60 -2.90 1.62 5.19
N SER A 61 -2.31 0.60 4.55
CA SER A 61 -0.90 0.59 4.15
C SER A 61 -0.58 1.71 3.15
N MET A 62 -1.53 2.09 2.30
CA MET A 62 -1.41 3.22 1.37
C MET A 62 -1.46 4.57 2.09
N MET A 63 -2.10 4.67 3.25
CA MET A 63 -2.17 5.94 3.99
C MET A 63 -0.95 6.17 4.88
N LEU A 64 -0.22 5.11 5.21
CA LEU A 64 0.99 5.16 6.03
C LEU A 64 2.24 5.52 5.23
N LYS A 65 2.25 5.21 3.93
CA LYS A 65 3.36 5.48 2.99
C LYS A 65 2.81 5.78 1.59
N VAL A 66 3.44 6.73 0.90
CA VAL A 66 3.20 7.10 -0.51
C VAL A 66 4.54 7.44 -1.15
#